data_AF-A0A9P8K8E9-F1
#
_entry.id   AF-A0A9P8K8E9-F1
#
_cell.length_a   1.000
_cell.length_b   1.000
_cell.length_c   1.000
_cell.angle_alpha   90.00
_cell.angle_beta   90.00
_cell.angle_gamma   90.00
#
_symmetry.space_group_name_H-M   'P 1'
#
loop_
_entity.id
_entity.type
_entity.pdbx_description
1 polymer ?
#
loop_
_entity_poly.entity_id
_entity_poly.type
_entity_poly.pdbx_seq_one_letter_code
_entity_poly.pdbx_strand_id
1 'polypeptide(L)'
;MKVQRILVFASWLVYAPSTLASRDQVVLEGSAATRATKNVAIIGAGSAGSSTAYFLRKYSQERGIPLNITVYERDGHIGGRSTTVGVYGDEQNPVELGASIFVEVNHNLVDAAKEFNLSTSGIRELSTEGPVLGIWNGRDFVYMQSSGGSWWDSAKLFWKYGLAPLKTVKLMKATVAKFLKMYEEPYFPWKSLSQVAYELGLTAVTASTGEQFLDQNGIGKLFAQDIIQASTRVNYAQNLPLIHGLEAMVCMATDGAQAIEGGNWQIFSNMLAASHATVLLNHTVSKVEKQEIAAYSISTKETGSSATFDQQTFDEVVLAGPYQYSKIDFDPEPRHLPDSIPYVQLHVTLFTSKHKLSPRAFNLSSDKEVPQVVLTTLPPGEHHGSNPEGVGSPGFFSISLLRPSMDTREGRDELEYLYKVFSPAPLNETFMANILGLPANRTIGKTDVSWMYRKVWNSYPYEYPRVTFEELQLDDGLWYTAGIESFISTMETSSLMGKNIARLMVDAWEG
;
A
#
# COMPACT_ATOMS: atom_id res chain seq x y z
N MET A 1 16.10 29.35 42.84
CA MET A 1 16.60 30.08 41.65
C MET A 1 15.43 30.26 40.69
N LYS A 2 14.91 31.49 40.66
CA LYS A 2 13.81 32.00 39.83
C LYS A 2 14.41 32.92 38.77
N VAL A 3 13.92 32.91 37.54
CA VAL A 3 13.75 34.08 36.63
C VAL A 3 12.72 33.61 35.58
N GLN A 4 11.42 33.85 35.66
CA GLN A 4 10.60 35.07 35.62
C GLN A 4 10.63 35.82 34.28
N ARG A 5 9.45 35.82 33.61
CA ARG A 5 9.08 36.53 32.38
C ARG A 5 9.25 38.05 32.51
N ILE A 6 9.62 38.73 31.43
CA ILE A 6 9.37 40.17 31.24
C ILE A 6 8.75 40.39 29.86
N LEU A 7 7.52 40.91 29.87
CA LEU A 7 6.84 41.59 28.78
C LEU A 7 7.31 43.05 28.74
N VAL A 8 7.50 43.62 27.55
CA VAL A 8 7.54 45.07 27.36
C VAL A 8 6.64 45.44 26.18
N PHE A 9 5.57 46.18 26.49
CA PHE A 9 4.79 47.00 25.57
C PHE A 9 5.52 48.33 25.38
N ALA A 10 5.54 48.86 24.15
CA ALA A 10 5.79 50.27 23.90
C ALA A 10 4.91 50.74 22.74
N SER A 11 3.89 51.53 23.09
CA SER A 11 3.05 52.33 22.21
C SER A 11 3.60 53.75 22.15
N TRP A 12 3.66 54.35 20.96
CA TRP A 12 3.81 55.80 20.78
C TRP A 12 2.90 56.28 19.64
N LEU A 13 2.16 57.35 19.92
CA LEU A 13 1.24 58.05 19.05
C LEU A 13 1.96 59.04 18.11
N VAL A 14 1.48 59.07 16.86
CA VAL A 14 1.14 60.21 15.99
C VAL A 14 2.21 61.28 15.71
N TYR A 15 2.56 61.43 14.42
CA TYR A 15 2.52 62.72 13.71
C TYR A 15 2.54 62.51 12.17
N ALA A 16 1.51 63.02 11.50
CA ALA A 16 1.51 63.51 10.11
C ALA A 16 0.96 64.95 10.19
N PRO A 17 1.14 65.88 9.21
CA PRO A 17 1.42 65.67 7.78
C PRO A 17 2.43 66.67 7.14
N SER A 18 2.80 66.47 5.87
CA SER A 18 2.57 67.42 4.74
C SER A 18 3.51 67.24 3.53
N THR A 19 2.88 66.85 2.42
CA THR A 19 3.00 67.35 1.03
C THR A 19 4.29 67.28 0.19
N LEU A 20 4.07 66.75 -1.02
CA LEU A 20 4.67 67.05 -2.33
C LEU A 20 5.92 66.27 -2.78
N ALA A 21 5.68 65.22 -3.55
CA ALA A 21 6.32 65.04 -4.86
C ALA A 21 5.42 64.15 -5.75
N SER A 22 4.68 64.81 -6.64
CA SER A 22 4.08 64.17 -7.82
C SER A 22 5.21 63.71 -8.72
N ARG A 23 5.31 62.39 -8.93
CA ARG A 23 5.97 61.79 -10.08
C ARG A 23 5.03 60.73 -10.61
N ASP A 24 4.77 60.81 -11.90
CA ASP A 24 3.92 59.92 -12.68
C ASP A 24 4.27 58.46 -12.40
N GLN A 25 3.49 57.81 -11.54
CA GLN A 25 3.45 56.37 -11.47
C GLN A 25 2.50 55.96 -12.59
N VAL A 26 3.08 55.64 -13.75
CA VAL A 26 2.38 54.85 -14.76
C VAL A 26 1.94 53.58 -14.05
N VAL A 27 0.65 53.49 -13.77
CA VAL A 27 0.03 52.23 -13.37
C VAL A 27 0.22 51.33 -14.59
N LEU A 28 1.22 50.47 -14.54
CA LEU A 28 1.18 49.25 -15.31
C LEU A 28 -0.06 48.53 -14.80
N GLU A 29 -1.19 48.69 -15.50
CA GLU A 29 -2.21 47.67 -15.55
C GLU A 29 -1.50 46.44 -16.12
N GLY A 30 -0.81 45.72 -15.23
CA GLY A 30 -0.60 44.31 -15.42
C GLY A 30 -2.00 43.75 -15.52
N SER A 31 -2.48 43.56 -16.74
CA SER A 31 -3.40 42.49 -17.04
C SER A 31 -2.80 41.27 -16.36
N ALA A 32 -3.27 40.96 -15.16
CA ALA A 32 -3.16 39.64 -14.62
C ALA A 32 -3.95 38.81 -15.61
N ALA A 33 -3.28 38.31 -16.65
CA ALA A 33 -3.83 37.31 -17.53
C ALA A 33 -4.30 36.21 -16.60
N THR A 34 -5.62 36.13 -16.39
CA THR A 34 -6.23 35.11 -15.54
C THR A 34 -5.82 33.80 -16.18
N ARG A 35 -4.89 33.07 -15.51
CA ARG A 35 -4.41 31.79 -16.00
C ARG A 35 -5.62 30.92 -16.30
N ALA A 36 -5.67 30.35 -17.51
CA ALA A 36 -6.76 29.47 -17.89
C ALA A 36 -6.84 28.30 -16.90
N THR A 37 -8.05 28.00 -16.45
CA THR A 37 -8.27 26.89 -15.51
C THR A 37 -7.91 25.57 -16.17
N LYS A 38 -7.04 24.80 -15.52
CA LYS A 38 -6.70 23.44 -15.93
C LYS A 38 -7.78 22.48 -15.45
N ASN A 39 -8.20 21.56 -16.30
CA ASN A 39 -9.19 20.53 -16.03
C ASN A 39 -8.49 19.17 -16.14
N VAL A 40 -8.38 18.47 -15.01
CA VAL A 40 -7.69 17.17 -14.94
C VAL A 40 -8.68 16.08 -14.58
N ALA A 41 -8.64 14.98 -15.34
CA ALA A 41 -9.32 13.75 -14.98
C ALA A 41 -8.36 12.74 -14.36
N ILE A 42 -8.79 12.07 -13.30
CA ILE A 42 -8.05 10.98 -12.66
C ILE A 42 -8.95 9.75 -12.66
N ILE A 43 -8.44 8.63 -13.18
CA ILE A 43 -9.18 7.38 -13.33
C ILE A 43 -8.68 6.41 -12.26
N GLY A 44 -9.46 6.26 -11.20
CA GLY A 44 -9.20 5.43 -10.02
C GLY A 44 -9.05 6.28 -8.74
N ALA A 45 -9.82 5.97 -7.71
CA ALA A 45 -9.78 6.60 -6.39
C ALA A 45 -9.01 5.75 -5.35
N GLY A 46 -8.03 4.98 -5.82
CA GLY A 46 -7.07 4.28 -4.97
C GLY A 46 -5.95 5.20 -4.48
N SER A 47 -4.96 4.60 -3.82
CA SER A 47 -3.83 5.32 -3.24
C SER A 47 -3.14 6.30 -4.21
N ALA A 48 -2.84 5.86 -5.43
CA ALA A 48 -2.20 6.72 -6.42
C ALA A 48 -3.11 7.89 -6.85
N GLY A 49 -4.35 7.62 -7.24
CA GLY A 49 -5.25 8.65 -7.77
C GLY A 49 -5.67 9.70 -6.74
N SER A 50 -5.98 9.26 -5.52
CA SER A 50 -6.27 10.17 -4.40
C SER A 50 -5.07 11.05 -4.05
N SER A 51 -3.85 10.47 -4.07
CA SER A 51 -2.62 11.23 -3.82
C SER A 51 -2.34 12.22 -4.95
N THR A 52 -2.52 11.82 -6.22
CA THR A 52 -2.37 12.72 -7.37
C THR A 52 -3.29 13.93 -7.23
N ALA A 53 -4.59 13.72 -6.95
CA ALA A 53 -5.55 14.82 -6.77
C ALA A 53 -5.11 15.79 -5.66
N TYR A 54 -4.72 15.22 -4.52
CA TYR A 54 -4.29 15.98 -3.35
C TYR A 54 -3.03 16.81 -3.58
N PHE A 55 -1.97 16.20 -4.14
CA PHE A 55 -0.73 16.91 -4.43
C PHE A 55 -0.89 17.88 -5.61
N LEU A 56 -1.71 17.57 -6.63
CA LEU A 56 -2.04 18.51 -7.70
C LEU A 56 -2.68 19.78 -7.14
N ARG A 57 -3.63 19.63 -6.21
CA ARG A 57 -4.25 20.78 -5.54
C ARG A 57 -3.21 21.61 -4.78
N LYS A 58 -2.34 20.97 -3.99
CA LYS A 58 -1.28 21.66 -3.24
C LYS A 58 -0.32 22.42 -4.16
N TYR A 59 0.29 21.76 -5.14
CA TYR A 59 1.26 22.38 -6.04
C TYR A 59 0.63 23.46 -6.94
N SER A 60 -0.60 23.25 -7.43
CA SER A 60 -1.29 24.28 -8.21
C SER A 60 -1.60 25.54 -7.40
N GLN A 61 -1.95 25.41 -6.11
CA GLN A 61 -2.15 26.54 -5.20
C GLN A 61 -0.85 27.30 -4.95
N GLU A 62 0.26 26.59 -4.72
CA GLU A 62 1.60 27.21 -4.55
C GLU A 62 1.99 28.05 -5.78
N ARG A 63 1.57 27.62 -6.98
CA ARG A 63 1.84 28.33 -8.24
C ARG A 63 0.72 29.29 -8.67
N GLY A 64 -0.39 29.38 -7.94
CA GLY A 64 -1.54 30.20 -8.34
C GLY A 64 -2.16 29.78 -9.68
N ILE A 65 -2.18 28.48 -9.99
CA ILE A 65 -2.83 27.92 -11.19
C ILE A 65 -4.25 27.49 -10.83
N PRO A 66 -5.31 28.07 -11.45
CA PRO A 66 -6.67 27.59 -11.25
C PRO A 66 -6.82 26.17 -11.78
N LEU A 67 -7.42 25.28 -10.97
CA LEU A 67 -7.47 23.84 -11.24
C LEU A 67 -8.83 23.25 -10.85
N ASN A 68 -9.42 22.49 -11.77
CA ASN A 68 -10.56 21.60 -11.57
C ASN A 68 -10.08 20.16 -11.69
N ILE A 69 -10.49 19.31 -10.75
CA ILE A 69 -10.11 17.88 -10.72
C ILE A 69 -11.40 17.05 -10.69
N THR A 70 -11.53 16.09 -11.60
CA THR A 70 -12.57 15.07 -11.56
C THR A 70 -11.92 13.70 -11.36
N VAL A 71 -12.38 12.94 -10.36
CA VAL A 71 -11.91 11.58 -10.08
C VAL A 71 -13.02 10.59 -10.37
N TYR A 72 -12.78 9.66 -11.28
CA TYR A 72 -13.71 8.58 -11.63
C TYR A 72 -13.31 7.29 -10.92
N GLU A 73 -14.25 6.64 -10.25
CA GLU A 73 -14.05 5.36 -9.59
C GLU A 73 -15.17 4.40 -10.00
N ARG A 74 -14.78 3.20 -10.46
CA ARG A 74 -15.71 2.17 -10.90
C ARG A 74 -16.46 1.54 -9.74
N ASP A 75 -15.82 1.47 -8.58
CA ASP A 75 -16.38 0.90 -7.36
C ASP A 75 -17.19 1.93 -6.56
N GLY A 76 -18.03 1.43 -5.65
CA GLY A 76 -18.84 2.26 -4.76
C GLY A 76 -18.08 2.84 -3.57
N HIS A 77 -16.74 2.76 -3.55
CA HIS A 77 -15.91 3.19 -2.42
C HIS A 77 -14.55 3.73 -2.87
N ILE A 78 -13.91 4.52 -2.00
CA ILE A 78 -12.55 5.04 -2.17
C ILE A 78 -11.54 4.04 -1.58
N GLY A 79 -10.29 4.07 -2.06
CA GLY A 79 -9.14 3.36 -1.47
C GLY A 79 -8.64 2.15 -2.27
N GLY A 80 -9.41 1.67 -3.26
CA GLY A 80 -9.03 0.56 -4.13
C GLY A 80 -8.70 -0.71 -3.33
N ARG A 81 -7.43 -1.16 -3.40
CA ARG A 81 -6.93 -2.35 -2.66
C ARG A 81 -6.77 -2.11 -1.14
N SER A 82 -6.93 -0.87 -0.67
CA SER A 82 -7.06 -0.55 0.76
C SER A 82 -8.54 -0.35 1.04
N THR A 83 -9.17 -1.31 1.71
CA THR A 83 -10.61 -1.27 2.03
C THR A 83 -10.93 -2.26 3.15
N THR A 84 -12.03 -2.02 3.83
CA THR A 84 -12.49 -2.78 4.99
C THR A 84 -13.80 -3.49 4.72
N VAL A 85 -14.07 -4.55 5.49
CA VAL A 85 -15.41 -5.15 5.61
C VAL A 85 -15.85 -5.11 7.06
N GLY A 86 -17.14 -4.90 7.32
CA GLY A 86 -17.71 -5.02 8.66
C GLY A 86 -17.82 -6.48 9.08
N VAL A 87 -17.22 -6.84 10.22
CA VAL A 87 -17.37 -8.19 10.80
C VAL A 87 -18.84 -8.39 11.12
N TYR A 88 -19.41 -9.54 10.75
CA TYR A 88 -20.85 -9.81 10.89
C TYR A 88 -21.79 -8.88 10.10
N GLY A 89 -21.26 -8.06 9.19
CA GLY A 89 -22.01 -7.00 8.51
C GLY A 89 -22.14 -5.71 9.33
N ASP A 90 -21.44 -5.59 10.45
CA ASP A 90 -21.39 -4.37 11.26
C ASP A 90 -20.24 -3.46 10.80
N GLU A 91 -20.57 -2.37 10.13
CA GLU A 91 -19.61 -1.38 9.63
C GLU A 91 -18.84 -0.67 10.74
N GLN A 92 -19.36 -0.66 11.99
CA GLN A 92 -18.65 -0.10 13.15
C GLN A 92 -17.54 -1.03 13.67
N ASN A 93 -17.49 -2.26 13.16
CA ASN A 93 -16.48 -3.26 13.48
C ASN A 93 -15.66 -3.62 12.22
N PRO A 94 -14.93 -2.68 11.61
CA PRO A 94 -14.25 -2.90 10.35
C PRO A 94 -13.00 -3.77 10.51
N VAL A 95 -12.70 -4.51 9.45
CA VAL A 95 -11.45 -5.25 9.30
C VAL A 95 -10.87 -5.09 7.91
N GLU A 96 -9.57 -4.80 7.85
CA GLU A 96 -8.83 -4.60 6.60
C GLU A 96 -8.84 -5.86 5.73
N LEU A 97 -9.22 -5.72 4.46
CA LEU A 97 -9.16 -6.79 3.47
C LEU A 97 -7.78 -6.88 2.82
N GLY A 98 -7.16 -5.73 2.55
CA GLY A 98 -5.89 -5.60 1.84
C GLY A 98 -4.82 -4.95 2.70
N ALA A 99 -4.16 -3.94 2.16
CA ALA A 99 -3.02 -3.22 2.73
C ALA A 99 -3.20 -2.82 4.21
N SER A 100 -2.86 -3.74 5.12
CA SER A 100 -3.31 -3.70 6.51
C SER A 100 -2.44 -2.82 7.41
N ILE A 101 -1.22 -2.49 6.98
CA ILE A 101 -0.26 -1.69 7.75
C ILE A 101 0.53 -0.75 6.83
N PHE A 102 1.07 0.31 7.41
CA PHE A 102 2.13 1.14 6.87
C PHE A 102 3.16 1.42 7.98
N VAL A 103 4.35 1.90 7.62
CA VAL A 103 5.50 2.05 8.53
C VAL A 103 5.95 3.52 8.63
N GLU A 104 6.79 3.84 9.61
CA GLU A 104 7.24 5.24 9.86
C GLU A 104 7.91 5.90 8.65
N VAL A 105 8.64 5.12 7.85
CA VAL A 105 9.30 5.61 6.62
C VAL A 105 8.33 5.85 5.46
N ASN A 106 7.04 5.54 5.61
CA ASN A 106 6.01 5.86 4.63
C ASN A 106 5.53 7.31 4.81
N HIS A 107 6.39 8.25 4.41
CA HIS A 107 6.20 9.67 4.71
C HIS A 107 4.87 10.22 4.19
N ASN A 108 4.42 9.87 2.98
CA ASN A 108 3.17 10.41 2.46
C ASN A 108 1.96 9.94 3.31
N LEU A 109 1.91 8.65 3.68
CA LEU A 109 0.82 8.12 4.50
C LEU A 109 0.88 8.63 5.94
N VAL A 110 2.07 8.67 6.54
CA VAL A 110 2.28 9.14 7.92
C VAL A 110 1.96 10.63 8.05
N ASP A 111 2.42 11.44 7.11
CA ASP A 111 2.16 12.89 7.13
C ASP A 111 0.69 13.19 6.88
N ALA A 112 0.03 12.46 5.96
CA ALA A 112 -1.41 12.58 5.74
C ALA A 112 -2.22 12.15 6.96
N ALA A 113 -1.87 11.04 7.62
CA ALA A 113 -2.53 10.61 8.85
C ALA A 113 -2.46 11.68 9.94
N LYS A 114 -1.29 12.33 10.10
CA LYS A 114 -1.10 13.46 11.02
C LYS A 114 -1.88 14.70 10.60
N GLU A 115 -1.79 15.10 9.32
CA GLU A 115 -2.46 16.29 8.78
C GLU A 115 -3.98 16.21 8.93
N PHE A 116 -4.56 15.02 8.71
CA PHE A 116 -5.99 14.78 8.82
C PHE A 116 -6.44 14.34 10.23
N ASN A 117 -5.52 14.35 11.21
CA ASN A 117 -5.80 13.97 12.60
C ASN A 117 -6.47 12.58 12.72
N LEU A 118 -5.98 11.61 11.94
CA LEU A 118 -6.46 10.24 11.97
C LEU A 118 -5.79 9.47 13.10
N SER A 119 -6.59 8.80 13.93
CA SER A 119 -6.08 7.94 15.00
C SER A 119 -5.34 6.74 14.40
N THR A 120 -4.12 6.49 14.89
CA THR A 120 -3.34 5.33 14.51
C THR A 120 -3.30 4.32 15.65
N SER A 121 -3.36 3.05 15.29
CA SER A 121 -3.13 1.93 16.19
C SER A 121 -1.89 1.16 15.72
N GLY A 122 -0.98 0.86 16.65
CA GLY A 122 0.12 -0.06 16.37
C GLY A 122 -0.38 -1.50 16.26
N ILE A 123 0.53 -2.42 15.92
CA ILE A 123 0.26 -3.87 16.00
C ILE A 123 -0.04 -4.21 17.48
N ARG A 124 -1.32 -4.38 17.82
CA ARG A 124 -1.73 -4.77 19.17
C ARG A 124 -1.42 -6.25 19.40
N GLU A 125 -0.57 -6.54 20.38
CA GLU A 125 -0.45 -7.90 20.92
C GLU A 125 -1.79 -8.28 21.59
N LEU A 126 -2.41 -9.40 21.17
CA LEU A 126 -3.71 -9.80 21.71
C LEU A 126 -3.61 -10.53 23.05
N SER A 127 -2.42 -11.02 23.40
CA SER A 127 -2.14 -11.68 24.67
C SER A 127 -0.77 -11.24 25.16
N THR A 128 -0.67 -11.07 26.48
CA THR A 128 0.59 -10.85 27.20
C THR A 128 1.29 -12.17 27.55
N GLU A 129 0.67 -13.30 27.23
CA GLU A 129 1.14 -14.65 27.52
C GLU A 129 1.10 -15.50 26.24
N GLY A 130 2.10 -16.38 26.06
CA GLY A 130 2.20 -17.28 24.91
C GLY A 130 2.96 -16.70 23.70
N PRO A 131 3.07 -17.50 22.62
CA PRO A 131 3.72 -17.07 21.38
C PRO A 131 2.84 -16.13 20.55
N VAL A 132 3.41 -15.00 20.11
CA VAL A 132 2.72 -14.02 19.27
C VAL A 132 2.95 -14.32 17.79
N LEU A 133 4.19 -14.63 17.41
CA LEU A 133 4.58 -14.89 16.04
C LEU A 133 5.28 -16.25 15.92
N GLY A 134 4.92 -17.02 14.90
CA GLY A 134 5.63 -18.23 14.52
C GLY A 134 5.82 -18.34 13.01
N ILE A 135 6.94 -18.92 12.59
CA ILE A 135 7.23 -19.20 11.19
C ILE A 135 7.20 -20.71 10.99
N TRP A 136 6.22 -21.17 10.24
CA TRP A 136 5.93 -22.56 9.95
C TRP A 136 6.48 -22.97 8.59
N ASN A 137 7.27 -24.04 8.52
CA ASN A 137 7.83 -24.51 7.24
C ASN A 137 7.02 -25.67 6.61
N GLY A 138 5.82 -25.98 7.10
CA GLY A 138 5.07 -27.18 6.69
C GLY A 138 5.32 -28.41 7.57
N ARG A 139 6.36 -28.39 8.43
CA ARG A 139 6.74 -29.52 9.30
C ARG A 139 6.97 -29.11 10.75
N ASP A 140 7.67 -27.99 10.94
CA ASP A 140 8.08 -27.47 12.23
C ASP A 140 7.99 -25.94 12.25
N PHE A 141 7.87 -25.35 13.44
CA PHE A 141 8.09 -23.92 13.63
C PHE A 141 9.60 -23.64 13.69
N VAL A 142 10.14 -23.03 12.63
CA VAL A 142 11.58 -22.69 12.54
C VAL A 142 11.96 -21.47 13.37
N TYR A 143 10.98 -20.65 13.73
CA TYR A 143 11.09 -19.51 14.62
C TYR A 143 9.77 -19.30 15.37
N MET A 144 9.87 -18.94 16.65
CA MET A 144 8.75 -18.53 17.48
C MET A 144 9.20 -17.37 18.37
N GLN A 145 8.33 -16.38 18.50
CA GLN A 145 8.54 -15.21 19.35
C GLN A 145 7.41 -15.12 20.38
N SER A 146 7.80 -14.94 21.64
CA SER A 146 6.86 -14.74 22.76
C SER A 146 6.46 -13.27 22.90
N SER A 147 5.33 -13.02 23.58
CA SER A 147 4.89 -11.65 23.92
C SER A 147 5.97 -10.88 24.68
N GLY A 148 6.07 -9.57 24.41
CA GLY A 148 6.96 -8.65 25.12
C GLY A 148 8.43 -8.65 24.65
N GLY A 149 8.78 -9.38 23.59
CA GLY A 149 10.11 -9.32 22.95
C GLY A 149 11.25 -9.62 23.91
N SER A 150 11.50 -10.90 24.21
CA SER A 150 12.48 -11.25 25.22
C SER A 150 13.92 -11.08 24.70
N TRP A 151 14.84 -10.62 25.56
CA TRP A 151 16.28 -10.70 25.26
C TRP A 151 16.72 -12.12 24.92
N TRP A 152 16.02 -13.13 25.45
CA TRP A 152 16.20 -14.54 25.13
C TRP A 152 15.87 -14.85 23.66
N ASP A 153 14.85 -14.20 23.08
CA ASP A 153 14.49 -14.38 21.68
C ASP A 153 15.57 -13.79 20.77
N SER A 154 16.10 -12.63 21.14
CA SER A 154 17.28 -12.05 20.48
C SER A 154 18.49 -12.98 20.57
N ALA A 155 18.77 -13.55 21.76
CA ALA A 155 19.89 -14.48 21.95
C ALA A 155 19.72 -15.76 21.09
N LYS A 156 18.51 -16.34 21.02
CA LYS A 156 18.21 -17.49 20.15
C LYS A 156 18.41 -17.14 18.67
N LEU A 157 18.01 -15.94 18.26
CA LEU A 157 18.19 -15.45 16.90
C LEU A 157 19.68 -15.41 16.54
N PHE A 158 20.52 -14.81 17.38
CA PHE A 158 21.97 -14.76 17.16
C PHE A 158 22.65 -16.13 17.29
N TRP A 159 22.16 -17.00 18.17
CA TRP A 159 22.68 -18.36 18.30
C TRP A 159 22.44 -19.18 17.04
N LYS A 160 21.23 -19.12 16.47
CA LYS A 160 20.85 -19.90 15.29
C LYS A 160 21.40 -19.29 13.99
N TYR A 161 21.38 -17.96 13.86
CA TYR A 161 21.63 -17.28 12.59
C TYR A 161 22.94 -16.47 12.56
N GLY A 162 23.70 -16.46 13.65
CA GLY A 162 24.92 -15.64 13.77
C GLY A 162 24.62 -14.16 13.56
N LEU A 163 25.51 -13.44 12.86
CA LEU A 163 25.37 -12.01 12.59
C LEU A 163 24.39 -11.67 11.44
N ALA A 164 23.70 -12.65 10.86
CA ALA A 164 22.77 -12.41 9.75
C ALA A 164 21.70 -11.35 10.05
N PRO A 165 21.05 -11.31 11.23
CA PRO A 165 20.07 -10.27 11.55
C PRO A 165 20.64 -8.85 11.46
N LEU A 166 21.84 -8.62 12.03
CA LEU A 166 22.49 -7.29 12.00
C LEU A 166 22.92 -6.90 10.59
N LYS A 167 23.46 -7.86 9.82
CA LYS A 167 23.81 -7.63 8.42
C LYS A 167 22.58 -7.26 7.60
N THR A 168 21.44 -7.95 7.81
CA THR A 168 20.18 -7.67 7.11
C THR A 168 19.66 -6.29 7.46
N VAL A 169 19.62 -5.90 8.74
CA VAL A 169 19.20 -4.55 9.13
C VAL A 169 20.10 -3.47 8.50
N LYS A 170 21.42 -3.70 8.48
CA LYS A 170 22.36 -2.76 7.84
C LYS A 170 22.13 -2.66 6.34
N LEU A 171 21.95 -3.79 5.66
CA LEU A 171 21.69 -3.85 4.22
C LEU A 171 20.36 -3.19 3.87
N MET A 172 19.30 -3.52 4.60
CA MET A 172 17.97 -2.91 4.46
C MET A 172 18.05 -1.39 4.62
N LYS A 173 18.66 -0.88 5.70
CA LYS A 173 18.79 0.57 5.93
C LYS A 173 19.56 1.26 4.80
N ALA A 174 20.64 0.65 4.31
CA ALA A 174 21.41 1.21 3.21
C ALA A 174 20.61 1.25 1.89
N THR A 175 19.81 0.21 1.60
CA THR A 175 18.95 0.13 0.42
C THR A 175 17.78 1.11 0.51
N VAL A 176 17.06 1.14 1.64
CA VAL A 176 15.92 2.05 1.88
C VAL A 176 16.40 3.51 1.87
N ALA A 177 17.56 3.82 2.43
CA ALA A 177 18.11 5.18 2.39
C ALA A 177 18.39 5.68 0.96
N LYS A 178 18.72 4.80 0.01
CA LYS A 178 18.82 5.17 -1.41
C LYS A 178 17.43 5.48 -1.98
N PHE A 179 16.45 4.62 -1.73
CA PHE A 179 15.07 4.83 -2.16
C PHE A 179 14.47 6.14 -1.64
N LEU A 180 14.69 6.46 -0.35
CA LEU A 180 14.14 7.69 0.25
C LEU A 180 14.63 8.99 -0.41
N LYS A 181 15.78 8.97 -1.10
CA LYS A 181 16.25 10.13 -1.88
C LYS A 181 15.32 10.49 -3.04
N MET A 182 14.45 9.58 -3.49
CA MET A 182 13.44 9.86 -4.51
C MET A 182 12.37 10.87 -4.06
N TYR A 183 12.32 11.21 -2.77
CA TYR A 183 11.42 12.22 -2.21
C TYR A 183 12.04 13.62 -2.16
N GLU A 184 13.33 13.74 -2.46
CA GLU A 184 14.14 14.91 -2.16
C GLU A 184 14.84 15.46 -3.41
N GLU A 185 15.10 16.78 -3.42
CA GLU A 185 16.01 17.41 -4.38
C GLU A 185 17.43 16.82 -4.22
N PRO A 186 18.21 16.64 -5.30
CA PRO A 186 17.91 17.03 -6.69
C PRO A 186 17.18 15.96 -7.52
N TYR A 187 16.71 14.86 -6.91
CA TYR A 187 16.12 13.73 -7.64
C TYR A 187 14.61 13.89 -7.88
N PHE A 188 13.91 14.58 -6.98
CA PHE A 188 12.48 14.83 -7.10
C PHE A 188 12.20 16.20 -7.75
N PRO A 189 11.25 16.30 -8.72
CA PRO A 189 10.53 15.19 -9.34
C PRO A 189 11.39 14.48 -10.39
N TRP A 190 11.11 13.20 -10.62
CA TRP A 190 11.80 12.38 -11.60
C TRP A 190 10.90 12.05 -12.79
N LYS A 191 11.40 12.22 -14.01
CA LYS A 191 10.66 11.96 -15.27
C LYS A 191 10.67 10.49 -15.69
N SER A 192 11.60 9.70 -15.16
CA SER A 192 11.76 8.29 -15.47
C SER A 192 12.16 7.51 -14.23
N LEU A 193 11.34 6.50 -13.88
CA LEU A 193 11.62 5.60 -12.76
C LEU A 193 12.91 4.80 -13.00
N SER A 194 13.10 4.34 -14.23
CA SER A 194 14.34 3.65 -14.66
C SER A 194 15.58 4.52 -14.42
N GLN A 195 15.52 5.79 -14.82
CA GLN A 195 16.66 6.70 -14.69
C GLN A 195 16.99 6.99 -13.23
N VAL A 196 16.01 7.36 -12.41
CA VAL A 196 16.27 7.67 -10.99
C VAL A 196 16.69 6.43 -10.20
N ALA A 197 16.16 5.24 -10.53
CA ALA A 197 16.62 3.98 -9.96
C ALA A 197 18.09 3.69 -10.32
N TYR A 198 18.50 4.00 -11.55
CA TYR A 198 19.89 3.87 -11.98
C TYR A 198 20.82 4.85 -11.23
N GLU A 199 20.44 6.13 -11.17
CA GLU A 199 21.22 7.18 -10.50
C GLU A 199 21.42 6.93 -9.00
N LEU A 200 20.41 6.33 -8.35
CA LEU A 200 20.48 5.96 -6.94
C LEU A 200 21.16 4.60 -6.70
N GLY A 201 21.55 3.91 -7.77
CA GLY A 201 22.17 2.58 -7.71
C GLY A 201 21.22 1.52 -7.13
N LEU A 202 19.92 1.66 -7.40
CA LEU A 202 18.86 0.70 -7.07
C LEU A 202 18.66 -0.33 -8.17
N THR A 203 19.02 -0.02 -9.43
CA THR A 203 18.96 -0.99 -10.55
C THR A 203 19.73 -2.27 -10.27
N ALA A 204 20.91 -2.19 -9.64
CA ALA A 204 21.67 -3.38 -9.26
C ALA A 204 20.94 -4.27 -8.24
N VAL A 205 20.10 -3.66 -7.40
CA VAL A 205 19.29 -4.34 -6.39
C VAL A 205 18.08 -5.02 -7.04
N THR A 206 17.40 -4.34 -7.96
CA THR A 206 16.25 -4.89 -8.69
C THR A 206 16.65 -5.88 -9.78
N ALA A 207 17.89 -5.86 -10.27
CA ALA A 207 18.40 -6.76 -11.31
C ALA A 207 18.63 -8.20 -10.83
N SER A 208 18.56 -8.47 -9.53
CA SER A 208 18.81 -9.78 -8.94
C SER A 208 17.62 -10.25 -8.12
N THR A 209 17.46 -11.57 -7.99
CA THR A 209 16.45 -12.13 -7.07
C THR A 209 16.82 -11.76 -5.63
N GLY A 210 15.84 -11.78 -4.73
CA GLY A 210 16.04 -11.59 -3.31
C GLY A 210 17.05 -12.58 -2.76
N GLU A 211 16.98 -13.84 -3.19
CA GLU A 211 17.94 -14.88 -2.83
C GLU A 211 19.37 -14.51 -3.26
N GLN A 212 19.57 -14.11 -4.51
CA GLN A 212 20.88 -13.73 -5.05
C GLN A 212 21.44 -12.49 -4.35
N PHE A 213 20.60 -11.46 -4.18
CA PHE A 213 21.00 -10.21 -3.54
C PHE A 213 21.44 -10.42 -2.09
N LEU A 214 20.71 -11.25 -1.34
CA LEU A 214 21.03 -11.60 0.04
C LEU A 214 22.35 -12.38 0.14
N ASP A 215 22.56 -13.37 -0.72
CA ASP A 215 23.78 -14.19 -0.76
C ASP A 215 25.01 -13.33 -1.10
N GLN A 216 24.91 -12.47 -2.12
CA GLN A 216 25.97 -11.53 -2.52
C GLN A 216 26.36 -10.56 -1.41
N ASN A 217 25.43 -10.22 -0.52
CA ASN A 217 25.68 -9.35 0.64
C ASN A 217 26.00 -10.13 1.94
N GLY A 218 26.26 -11.45 1.82
CA GLY A 218 26.73 -12.28 2.91
C GLY A 218 25.70 -12.54 4.01
N ILE A 219 24.41 -12.50 3.65
CA ILE A 219 23.30 -12.97 4.51
C ILE A 219 23.23 -14.49 4.41
N GLY A 220 23.26 -15.18 5.55
CA GLY A 220 23.25 -16.63 5.57
C GLY A 220 21.94 -17.21 5.03
N LYS A 221 22.04 -18.25 4.20
CA LYS A 221 20.90 -18.94 3.55
C LYS A 221 19.80 -19.34 4.54
N LEU A 222 20.18 -19.84 5.72
CA LEU A 222 19.21 -20.24 6.74
C LEU A 222 18.38 -19.05 7.26
N PHE A 223 18.99 -17.89 7.49
CA PHE A 223 18.24 -16.69 7.90
C PHE A 223 17.38 -16.13 6.76
N ALA A 224 17.92 -16.15 5.53
CA ALA A 224 17.16 -15.76 4.35
C ALA A 224 15.90 -16.62 4.20
N GLN A 225 16.05 -17.94 4.25
CA GLN A 225 14.94 -18.89 4.15
C GLN A 225 13.98 -18.81 5.35
N ASP A 226 14.48 -18.84 6.58
CA ASP A 226 13.60 -18.94 7.74
C ASP A 226 12.89 -17.62 8.06
N ILE A 227 13.54 -16.46 7.84
CA ILE A 227 13.03 -15.17 8.31
C ILE A 227 12.61 -14.28 7.14
N ILE A 228 13.54 -13.99 6.22
CA ILE A 228 13.29 -13.00 5.16
C ILE A 228 12.23 -13.51 4.18
N GLN A 229 12.28 -14.80 3.80
CA GLN A 229 11.27 -15.39 2.92
C GLN A 229 9.88 -15.42 3.57
N ALA A 230 9.78 -15.61 4.89
CA ALA A 230 8.49 -15.52 5.56
C ALA A 230 7.90 -14.11 5.42
N SER A 231 8.74 -13.08 5.52
CA SER A 231 8.36 -11.69 5.29
C SER A 231 7.93 -11.44 3.84
N THR A 232 8.66 -11.94 2.83
CA THR A 232 8.25 -11.77 1.42
C THR A 232 6.96 -12.52 1.10
N ARG A 233 6.74 -13.69 1.72
CA ARG A 233 5.52 -14.49 1.51
C ARG A 233 4.29 -13.87 2.16
N VAL A 234 4.40 -13.26 3.33
CA VAL A 234 3.23 -12.60 3.95
C VAL A 234 2.88 -11.28 3.26
N ASN A 235 3.89 -10.51 2.83
CA ASN A 235 3.66 -9.22 2.19
C ASN A 235 3.30 -9.36 0.70
N TYR A 236 3.97 -10.27 -0.01
CA TYR A 236 3.90 -10.39 -1.47
C TYR A 236 3.60 -11.78 -1.99
N ALA A 237 3.31 -12.77 -1.13
CA ALA A 237 3.00 -14.15 -1.56
C ALA A 237 4.08 -14.76 -2.49
N GLN A 238 5.31 -14.25 -2.40
CA GLN A 238 6.40 -14.56 -3.31
C GLN A 238 7.62 -15.07 -2.53
N ASN A 239 8.31 -16.05 -3.10
CA ASN A 239 9.53 -16.61 -2.55
C ASN A 239 10.75 -15.80 -2.96
N LEU A 240 11.84 -15.89 -2.17
CA LEU A 240 13.09 -15.18 -2.43
C LEU A 240 13.74 -15.43 -3.80
N PRO A 241 13.64 -16.63 -4.42
CA PRO A 241 14.20 -16.85 -5.75
C PRO A 241 13.34 -16.26 -6.89
N LEU A 242 12.16 -15.70 -6.57
CA LEU A 242 11.22 -15.11 -7.53
C LEU A 242 11.21 -13.57 -7.44
N ILE A 243 11.02 -13.04 -6.22
CA ILE A 243 10.95 -11.61 -5.92
C ILE A 243 12.33 -10.97 -6.06
N HIS A 244 12.42 -9.73 -6.54
CA HIS A 244 13.70 -9.04 -6.69
C HIS A 244 14.26 -8.50 -5.35
N GLY A 245 15.55 -8.19 -5.33
CA GLY A 245 16.28 -7.78 -4.13
C GLY A 245 15.71 -6.56 -3.41
N LEU A 246 15.13 -5.60 -4.14
CA LEU A 246 14.63 -4.35 -3.54
C LEU A 246 13.41 -4.63 -2.66
N GLU A 247 12.40 -5.32 -3.21
CA GLU A 247 11.19 -5.69 -2.47
C GLU A 247 11.50 -6.62 -1.29
N ALA A 248 12.46 -7.53 -1.46
CA ALA A 248 12.93 -8.35 -0.33
C ALA A 248 13.49 -7.49 0.83
N MET A 249 14.16 -6.36 0.53
CA MET A 249 14.64 -5.42 1.56
C MET A 249 13.51 -4.57 2.14
N VAL A 250 12.54 -4.16 1.33
CA VAL A 250 11.35 -3.43 1.80
C VAL A 250 10.55 -4.27 2.80
N CYS A 251 10.42 -5.59 2.58
CA CYS A 251 9.80 -6.51 3.55
C CYS A 251 10.50 -6.56 4.92
N MET A 252 11.73 -6.08 5.02
CA MET A 252 12.49 -6.02 6.28
C MET A 252 12.46 -4.64 6.94
N ALA A 253 11.82 -3.65 6.32
CA ALA A 253 11.66 -2.30 6.85
C ALA A 253 10.35 -2.19 7.67
N THR A 254 10.28 -2.92 8.78
CA THR A 254 9.04 -3.08 9.58
C THR A 254 8.89 -2.10 10.74
N ASP A 255 9.84 -1.20 10.93
CA ASP A 255 9.89 -0.29 12.08
C ASP A 255 8.69 0.68 12.09
N GLY A 256 8.01 0.78 13.23
CA GLY A 256 6.88 1.68 13.41
C GLY A 256 5.61 1.28 12.63
N ALA A 257 5.41 -0.02 12.42
CA ALA A 257 4.21 -0.54 11.78
C ALA A 257 2.92 -0.11 12.50
N GLN A 258 2.01 0.49 11.76
CA GLN A 258 0.78 1.09 12.24
C GLN A 258 -0.35 0.99 11.20
N ALA A 259 -1.58 1.19 11.65
CA ALA A 259 -2.78 1.23 10.82
C ALA A 259 -3.73 2.31 11.33
N ILE A 260 -4.55 2.88 10.45
CA ILE A 260 -5.60 3.83 10.85
C ILE A 260 -6.73 3.08 11.55
N GLU A 261 -7.16 3.58 12.71
CA GLU A 261 -8.36 3.08 13.37
C GLU A 261 -9.58 3.26 12.45
N GLY A 262 -10.28 2.17 12.13
CA GLY A 262 -11.40 2.17 11.19
C GLY A 262 -11.03 1.88 9.73
N GLY A 263 -9.74 1.90 9.38
CA GLY A 263 -9.22 1.49 8.07
C GLY A 263 -8.38 2.53 7.35
N ASN A 264 -7.34 2.07 6.67
CA ASN A 264 -6.33 2.86 5.96
C ASN A 264 -6.89 3.62 4.76
N TRP A 265 -8.02 3.17 4.21
CA TRP A 265 -8.73 3.85 3.11
C TRP A 265 -9.12 5.29 3.46
N GLN A 266 -9.27 5.60 4.76
CA GLN A 266 -9.58 6.93 5.25
C GLN A 266 -8.51 7.97 4.88
N ILE A 267 -7.23 7.58 4.75
CA ILE A 267 -6.17 8.47 4.27
C ILE A 267 -6.54 9.01 2.88
N PHE A 268 -6.94 8.11 1.98
CA PHE A 268 -7.24 8.44 0.58
C PHE A 268 -8.56 9.19 0.43
N SER A 269 -9.54 8.88 1.29
CA SER A 269 -10.79 9.65 1.37
C SER A 269 -10.53 11.09 1.78
N ASN A 270 -9.70 11.31 2.81
CA ASN A 270 -9.35 12.66 3.27
C ASN A 270 -8.47 13.42 2.26
N MET A 271 -7.54 12.74 1.58
CA MET A 271 -6.76 13.33 0.47
C MET A 271 -7.70 13.87 -0.64
N LEU A 272 -8.71 13.10 -1.03
CA LEU A 272 -9.69 13.54 -2.03
C LEU A 272 -10.53 14.72 -1.52
N ALA A 273 -11.00 14.68 -0.28
CA ALA A 273 -11.75 15.79 0.32
C ALA A 273 -10.91 17.09 0.34
N ALA A 274 -9.65 17.01 0.77
CA ALA A 274 -8.73 18.14 0.82
C ALA A 274 -8.33 18.67 -0.57
N SER A 275 -8.41 17.82 -1.62
CA SER A 275 -8.16 18.25 -3.00
C SER A 275 -9.28 19.10 -3.61
N HIS A 276 -10.47 19.11 -2.98
CA HIS A 276 -11.71 19.67 -3.53
C HIS A 276 -12.04 19.11 -4.93
N ALA A 277 -11.72 17.84 -5.18
CA ALA A 277 -12.06 17.17 -6.43
C ALA A 277 -13.53 16.77 -6.47
N THR A 278 -14.11 16.77 -7.67
CA THR A 278 -15.39 16.11 -7.93
C THR A 278 -15.15 14.61 -8.01
N VAL A 279 -15.64 13.84 -7.04
CA VAL A 279 -15.47 12.38 -6.99
C VAL A 279 -16.73 11.68 -7.47
N LEU A 280 -16.61 10.86 -8.50
CA LEU A 280 -17.69 10.12 -9.13
C LEU A 280 -17.49 8.61 -8.88
N LEU A 281 -18.15 8.08 -7.85
CA LEU A 281 -18.18 6.65 -7.52
C LEU A 281 -19.18 5.91 -8.39
N ASN A 282 -19.02 4.60 -8.56
CA ASN A 282 -19.83 3.78 -9.48
C ASN A 282 -19.82 4.27 -10.95
N HIS A 283 -18.79 5.01 -11.35
CA HIS A 283 -18.60 5.52 -12.70
C HIS A 283 -17.41 4.83 -13.35
N THR A 284 -17.70 3.84 -14.21
CA THR A 284 -16.67 3.16 -14.99
C THR A 284 -16.34 3.99 -16.22
N VAL A 285 -15.09 4.45 -16.33
CA VAL A 285 -14.58 5.01 -17.60
C VAL A 285 -14.50 3.91 -18.64
N SER A 286 -15.09 4.14 -19.81
CA SER A 286 -15.17 3.15 -20.89
C SER A 286 -14.37 3.54 -22.13
N LYS A 287 -14.22 4.85 -22.39
CA LYS A 287 -13.42 5.37 -23.49
C LYS A 287 -12.66 6.63 -23.08
N VAL A 288 -11.42 6.76 -23.52
CA VAL A 288 -10.59 7.96 -23.45
C VAL A 288 -10.16 8.31 -24.87
N GLU A 289 -10.70 9.42 -25.39
CA GLU A 289 -10.50 9.83 -26.78
C GLU A 289 -9.67 11.12 -26.87
N LYS A 290 -8.52 11.07 -27.55
CA LYS A 290 -7.66 12.23 -27.78
C LYS A 290 -8.28 13.13 -28.85
N GLN A 291 -8.47 14.39 -28.52
CA GLN A 291 -9.01 15.41 -29.40
C GLN A 291 -7.88 16.18 -30.11
N GLU A 292 -8.21 16.90 -31.19
CA GLU A 292 -7.22 17.61 -32.02
C GLU A 292 -6.44 18.72 -31.26
N ILE A 293 -6.97 19.24 -30.15
CA ILE A 293 -6.35 20.32 -29.34
C ILE A 293 -5.83 19.77 -28.01
N ALA A 294 -4.94 18.77 -28.05
CA ALA A 294 -4.21 18.23 -26.88
C ALA A 294 -5.08 18.04 -25.61
N ALA A 295 -6.33 17.65 -25.81
CA ALA A 295 -7.34 17.47 -24.78
C ALA A 295 -7.93 16.07 -24.93
N TYR A 296 -8.48 15.55 -23.85
CA TYR A 296 -9.08 14.23 -23.81
C TYR A 296 -10.55 14.32 -23.50
N SER A 297 -11.34 13.54 -24.24
CA SER A 297 -12.74 13.34 -23.94
C SER A 297 -12.94 12.00 -23.22
N ILE A 298 -13.62 12.03 -22.09
CA ILE A 298 -13.87 10.85 -21.26
C ILE A 298 -15.34 10.47 -21.35
N SER A 299 -15.59 9.20 -21.71
CA SER A 299 -16.92 8.60 -21.73
C SER A 299 -17.08 7.61 -20.57
N THR A 300 -18.14 7.78 -19.79
CA THR A 300 -18.43 6.92 -18.63
C THR A 300 -19.68 6.09 -18.82
N LYS A 301 -19.76 5.00 -18.06
CA LYS A 301 -20.95 4.18 -17.87
C LYS A 301 -21.16 4.01 -16.38
N GLU A 302 -22.40 4.15 -15.93
CA GLU A 302 -22.74 3.72 -14.58
C GLU A 302 -22.48 2.22 -14.46
N THR A 303 -21.82 1.79 -13.38
CA THR A 303 -21.43 0.40 -13.19
C THR A 303 -22.68 -0.50 -13.20
N GLY A 304 -22.80 -1.38 -14.21
CA GLY A 304 -23.94 -2.27 -14.41
C GLY A 304 -25.00 -1.77 -15.40
N SER A 305 -24.85 -0.56 -15.93
CA SER A 305 -25.70 -0.01 -17.01
C SER A 305 -25.04 -0.16 -18.39
N SER A 306 -25.85 -0.33 -19.42
CA SER A 306 -25.41 -0.24 -20.82
C SER A 306 -25.50 1.18 -21.38
N ALA A 307 -26.12 2.10 -20.63
CA ALA A 307 -26.24 3.50 -21.01
C ALA A 307 -24.92 4.24 -20.76
N THR A 308 -24.41 4.89 -21.79
CA THR A 308 -23.27 5.81 -21.70
C THR A 308 -23.77 7.14 -21.14
N PHE A 309 -23.08 7.67 -20.14
CA PHE A 309 -23.34 8.99 -19.54
C PHE A 309 -22.37 10.03 -20.10
N ASP A 310 -22.64 11.29 -19.72
CA ASP A 310 -21.96 12.53 -20.11
C ASP A 310 -20.50 12.39 -20.56
N GLN A 311 -20.22 13.01 -21.70
CA GLN A 311 -18.90 13.18 -22.26
C GLN A 311 -18.32 14.50 -21.73
N GLN A 312 -17.21 14.43 -20.98
CA GLN A 312 -16.52 15.62 -20.47
C GLN A 312 -15.11 15.69 -21.04
N THR A 313 -14.67 16.91 -21.37
CA THR A 313 -13.33 17.20 -21.89
C THR A 313 -12.40 17.66 -20.78
N PHE A 314 -11.15 17.20 -20.83
CA PHE A 314 -10.08 17.48 -19.88
C PHE A 314 -8.81 17.86 -20.63
N ASP A 315 -7.99 18.71 -20.03
CA ASP A 315 -6.68 19.06 -20.57
C ASP A 315 -5.71 17.87 -20.39
N GLU A 316 -5.80 17.17 -19.27
CA GLU A 316 -4.92 16.02 -18.97
C GLU A 316 -5.68 14.91 -18.23
N VAL A 317 -5.21 13.67 -18.42
CA VAL A 317 -5.77 12.45 -17.85
C VAL A 317 -4.69 11.69 -17.09
N VAL A 318 -5.02 11.22 -15.90
CA VAL A 318 -4.16 10.34 -15.10
C VAL A 318 -4.83 8.98 -14.97
N LEU A 319 -4.25 7.95 -15.57
CA LEU A 319 -4.65 6.56 -15.35
C LEU A 319 -4.01 6.07 -14.04
N ALA A 320 -4.81 6.02 -12.97
CA ALA A 320 -4.37 5.70 -11.62
C ALA A 320 -4.63 4.23 -11.21
N GLY A 321 -4.50 3.31 -12.16
CA GLY A 321 -4.58 1.86 -11.95
C GLY A 321 -3.95 1.09 -13.12
N PRO A 322 -3.70 -0.23 -12.98
CA PRO A 322 -2.97 -0.99 -14.00
C PRO A 322 -3.67 -0.97 -15.37
N TYR A 323 -2.94 -0.59 -16.42
CA TYR A 323 -3.48 -0.42 -17.78
C TYR A 323 -4.18 -1.68 -18.28
N GLN A 324 -3.57 -2.85 -18.08
CA GLN A 324 -4.12 -4.16 -18.47
C GLN A 324 -5.46 -4.54 -17.82
N TYR A 325 -5.83 -3.91 -16.70
CA TYR A 325 -7.11 -4.14 -15.99
C TYR A 325 -8.08 -2.96 -16.11
N SER A 326 -7.72 -1.95 -16.89
CA SER A 326 -8.58 -0.78 -17.12
C SER A 326 -9.83 -1.14 -17.91
N LYS A 327 -9.68 -1.98 -18.96
CA LYS A 327 -10.72 -2.27 -19.96
C LYS A 327 -11.26 -0.98 -20.63
N ILE A 328 -10.43 0.04 -20.70
CA ILE A 328 -10.74 1.33 -21.33
C ILE A 328 -10.33 1.24 -22.80
N ASP A 329 -11.21 1.71 -23.67
CA ASP A 329 -10.90 1.94 -25.08
C ASP A 329 -10.15 3.27 -25.23
N PHE A 330 -8.91 3.23 -25.69
CA PHE A 330 -8.10 4.43 -25.94
C PHE A 330 -8.07 4.71 -27.44
N ASP A 331 -8.49 5.91 -27.83
CA ASP A 331 -8.62 6.29 -29.24
C ASP A 331 -7.94 7.65 -29.51
N PRO A 332 -6.85 7.70 -30.29
CA PRO A 332 -6.10 6.55 -30.78
C PRO A 332 -5.39 5.81 -29.63
N GLU A 333 -4.79 4.67 -29.94
CA GLU A 333 -3.90 3.97 -29.02
C GLU A 333 -2.77 4.91 -28.53
N PRO A 334 -2.43 4.92 -27.22
CA PRO A 334 -1.36 5.77 -26.69
C PRO A 334 -0.01 5.46 -27.34
N ARG A 335 0.89 6.44 -27.39
CA ARG A 335 2.24 6.29 -27.98
C ARG A 335 3.08 5.22 -27.27
N HIS A 336 2.93 5.10 -25.95
CA HIS A 336 3.57 4.06 -25.15
C HIS A 336 2.52 3.19 -24.48
N LEU A 337 2.59 1.88 -24.70
CA LEU A 337 1.77 0.89 -24.02
C LEU A 337 2.56 0.29 -22.86
N PRO A 338 2.06 0.33 -21.61
CA PRO A 338 2.72 -0.32 -20.50
C PRO A 338 2.86 -1.84 -20.72
N ASP A 339 3.99 -2.40 -20.29
CA ASP A 339 4.19 -3.85 -20.31
C ASP A 339 3.12 -4.56 -19.46
N SER A 340 2.64 -5.72 -19.93
CA SER A 340 1.75 -6.55 -19.13
C SER A 340 2.54 -7.34 -18.09
N ILE A 341 2.20 -7.17 -16.82
CA ILE A 341 2.85 -7.84 -15.70
C ILE A 341 1.80 -8.69 -14.98
N PRO A 342 2.04 -10.00 -14.78
CA PRO A 342 1.09 -10.84 -14.05
C PRO A 342 0.98 -10.40 -12.59
N TYR A 343 -0.23 -10.43 -12.04
CA TYR A 343 -0.48 -10.15 -10.63
C TYR A 343 -0.71 -11.44 -9.87
N VAL A 344 -0.35 -11.44 -8.60
CA VAL A 344 -0.73 -12.51 -7.67
C VAL A 344 -2.24 -12.45 -7.46
N GLN A 345 -2.91 -13.57 -7.73
CA GLN A 345 -4.29 -13.79 -7.30
C GLN A 345 -4.30 -14.25 -5.84
N LEU A 346 -4.39 -13.29 -4.92
CA LEU A 346 -4.39 -13.56 -3.49
C LEU A 346 -5.81 -13.84 -3.01
N HIS A 347 -6.00 -15.01 -2.39
CA HIS A 347 -7.24 -15.32 -1.68
C HIS A 347 -7.14 -14.86 -0.23
N VAL A 348 -8.01 -13.94 0.15
CA VAL A 348 -8.19 -13.46 1.52
C VAL A 348 -9.44 -14.08 2.09
N THR A 349 -9.30 -14.87 3.15
CA THR A 349 -10.43 -15.40 3.91
C THR A 349 -10.41 -14.83 5.32
N LEU A 350 -11.47 -14.10 5.67
CA LEU A 350 -11.76 -13.69 7.03
C LEU A 350 -12.83 -14.61 7.59
N PHE A 351 -12.69 -15.05 8.83
CA PHE A 351 -13.74 -15.83 9.48
C PHE A 351 -13.69 -15.69 10.99
N THR A 352 -14.83 -15.92 11.65
CA THR A 352 -14.91 -16.00 13.10
C THR A 352 -15.23 -17.42 13.54
N SER A 353 -14.59 -17.86 14.62
CA SER A 353 -14.80 -19.18 15.19
C SER A 353 -14.65 -19.13 16.70
N LYS A 354 -15.44 -19.92 17.42
CA LYS A 354 -15.20 -20.19 18.86
C LYS A 354 -13.94 -21.04 19.10
N HIS A 355 -13.43 -21.71 18.07
CA HIS A 355 -12.27 -22.58 18.17
C HIS A 355 -10.98 -21.78 18.03
N LYS A 356 -10.00 -22.05 18.90
CA LYS A 356 -8.61 -21.63 18.70
C LYS A 356 -7.96 -22.48 17.61
N LEU A 357 -6.87 -22.00 17.02
CA LEU A 357 -6.06 -22.81 16.11
C LEU A 357 -5.57 -24.08 16.81
N SER A 358 -5.72 -25.23 16.17
CA SER A 358 -5.38 -26.53 16.72
C SER A 358 -3.86 -26.75 16.71
N PRO A 359 -3.23 -27.06 17.86
CA PRO A 359 -1.81 -27.39 17.91
C PRO A 359 -1.43 -28.55 16.98
N ARG A 360 -2.32 -29.55 16.85
CA ARG A 360 -2.11 -30.73 16.00
C ARG A 360 -1.99 -30.37 14.51
N ALA A 361 -2.67 -29.32 14.04
CA ALA A 361 -2.58 -28.87 12.65
C ALA A 361 -1.16 -28.39 12.27
N PHE A 362 -0.35 -28.05 13.28
CA PHE A 362 1.02 -27.56 13.13
C PHE A 362 2.03 -28.49 13.83
N ASN A 363 1.72 -29.79 13.94
CA ASN A 363 2.55 -30.81 14.57
C ASN A 363 3.00 -30.48 16.02
N LEU A 364 2.26 -29.63 16.71
CA LEU A 364 2.50 -29.33 18.12
C LEU A 364 1.74 -30.33 19.01
N SER A 365 2.28 -30.58 20.19
CA SER A 365 1.58 -31.35 21.22
C SER A 365 0.37 -30.57 21.75
N SER A 366 -0.66 -31.29 22.22
CA SER A 366 -1.95 -30.67 22.60
C SER A 366 -1.89 -29.73 23.80
N ASP A 367 -0.80 -29.75 24.57
CA ASP A 367 -0.52 -28.83 25.68
C ASP A 367 0.14 -27.51 25.24
N LYS A 368 0.48 -27.36 23.96
CA LYS A 368 1.08 -26.14 23.41
C LYS A 368 0.03 -25.24 22.79
N GLU A 369 0.36 -23.96 22.71
CA GLU A 369 -0.45 -22.98 21.99
C GLU A 369 0.14 -22.72 20.60
N VAL A 370 -0.75 -22.54 19.62
CA VAL A 370 -0.35 -22.05 18.29
C VAL A 370 -0.13 -20.53 18.39
N PRO A 371 0.93 -19.98 17.77
CA PRO A 371 1.16 -18.54 17.72
C PRO A 371 -0.03 -17.78 17.13
N GLN A 372 -0.29 -16.56 17.64
CA GLN A 372 -1.37 -15.71 17.12
C GLN A 372 -1.22 -15.42 15.62
N VAL A 373 0.01 -15.22 15.16
CA VAL A 373 0.36 -15.03 13.76
C VAL A 373 1.26 -16.19 13.32
N VAL A 374 0.78 -16.97 12.36
CA VAL A 374 1.54 -18.02 11.69
C VAL A 374 1.90 -17.55 10.29
N LEU A 375 3.18 -17.28 10.07
CA LEU A 375 3.76 -17.04 8.74
C LEU A 375 4.32 -18.35 8.19
N THR A 376 4.52 -18.43 6.87
CA THR A 376 5.07 -19.62 6.24
C THR A 376 6.42 -19.38 5.56
N THR A 377 7.27 -20.39 5.58
CA THR A 377 8.41 -20.54 4.66
C THR A 377 8.44 -21.93 4.07
N LEU A 378 9.37 -22.21 3.15
CA LEU A 378 9.53 -23.52 2.55
C LEU A 378 10.41 -24.43 3.44
N PRO A 379 10.11 -25.73 3.57
CA PRO A 379 10.95 -26.66 4.31
C PRO A 379 12.28 -26.93 3.58
N PRO A 380 13.28 -27.47 4.28
CA PRO A 380 14.52 -27.91 3.65
C PRO A 380 14.27 -28.87 2.48
N GLY A 381 14.94 -28.62 1.35
CA GLY A 381 14.83 -29.43 0.13
C GLY A 381 13.71 -29.00 -0.81
N GLU A 382 12.86 -28.04 -0.42
CA GLU A 382 11.85 -27.47 -1.29
C GLU A 382 12.28 -26.08 -1.79
N HIS A 383 12.58 -25.97 -3.09
CA HIS A 383 12.98 -24.73 -3.74
C HIS A 383 12.24 -24.62 -5.08
N HIS A 384 11.46 -23.56 -5.23
CA HIS A 384 10.58 -23.35 -6.39
C HIS A 384 11.21 -22.46 -7.48
N GLY A 385 12.44 -21.98 -7.29
CA GLY A 385 13.10 -21.09 -8.23
C GLY A 385 12.22 -19.89 -8.61
N SER A 386 12.19 -19.59 -9.91
CA SER A 386 11.35 -18.54 -10.47
C SER A 386 9.91 -18.98 -10.78
N ASN A 387 9.40 -20.04 -10.15
CA ASN A 387 8.01 -20.47 -10.33
C ASN A 387 7.06 -19.59 -9.50
N PRO A 388 6.09 -18.91 -10.13
CA PRO A 388 5.05 -18.16 -9.43
C PRO A 388 4.13 -19.04 -8.56
N GLU A 389 3.96 -20.32 -8.88
CA GLU A 389 3.18 -21.29 -8.09
C GLU A 389 3.98 -21.85 -6.90
N GLY A 390 4.58 -20.95 -6.12
CA GLY A 390 5.57 -21.28 -5.08
C GLY A 390 5.02 -21.40 -3.66
N VAL A 391 3.71 -21.64 -3.44
CA VAL A 391 3.16 -21.76 -2.07
C VAL A 391 3.83 -22.89 -1.29
N GLY A 392 4.19 -23.96 -1.99
CA GLY A 392 4.84 -25.14 -1.47
C GLY A 392 4.00 -25.97 -0.50
N SER A 393 4.64 -26.97 0.11
CA SER A 393 4.00 -27.88 1.07
C SER A 393 3.30 -27.24 2.28
N PRO A 394 3.64 -26.03 2.76
CA PRO A 394 2.82 -25.35 3.77
C PRO A 394 1.37 -25.07 3.33
N GLY A 395 1.13 -24.86 2.03
CA GLY A 395 -0.22 -24.72 1.45
C GLY A 395 -0.94 -23.38 1.70
N PHE A 396 -0.36 -22.45 2.45
CA PHE A 396 -0.87 -21.09 2.67
C PHE A 396 0.29 -20.10 2.86
N PHE A 397 0.00 -18.79 2.91
CA PHE A 397 1.01 -17.74 3.12
C PHE A 397 1.05 -17.27 4.57
N SER A 398 -0.12 -16.98 5.17
CA SER A 398 -0.25 -16.65 6.59
C SER A 398 -1.63 -16.97 7.16
N ILE A 399 -1.68 -17.18 8.48
CA ILE A 399 -2.90 -17.22 9.31
C ILE A 399 -2.66 -16.28 10.48
N SER A 400 -3.53 -15.28 10.66
CA SER A 400 -3.44 -14.30 11.74
C SER A 400 -4.73 -14.28 12.54
N LEU A 401 -4.63 -14.47 13.85
CA LEU A 401 -5.65 -14.05 14.80
C LEU A 401 -5.61 -12.52 14.90
N LEU A 402 -6.66 -11.84 14.46
CA LEU A 402 -6.71 -10.38 14.42
C LEU A 402 -7.16 -9.78 15.74
N ARG A 403 -8.22 -10.34 16.33
CA ARG A 403 -8.73 -9.98 17.67
C ARG A 403 -9.80 -10.99 18.13
N PRO A 404 -10.06 -11.09 19.44
CA PRO A 404 -11.33 -11.61 19.91
C PRO A 404 -12.49 -10.76 19.38
N SER A 405 -13.62 -11.38 19.10
CA SER A 405 -14.84 -10.75 18.57
C SER A 405 -16.05 -11.33 19.30
N MET A 406 -16.97 -10.49 19.75
CA MET A 406 -18.20 -10.95 20.38
C MET A 406 -19.30 -11.09 19.32
N ASP A 407 -19.90 -12.27 19.21
CA ASP A 407 -21.06 -12.46 18.33
C ASP A 407 -22.35 -12.15 19.08
N THR A 408 -22.87 -10.94 18.85
CA THR A 408 -24.10 -10.43 19.48
C THR A 408 -25.35 -10.65 18.63
N ARG A 409 -25.22 -11.26 17.45
CA ARG A 409 -26.34 -11.48 16.53
C ARG A 409 -27.33 -12.48 17.11
N GLU A 410 -28.61 -12.28 16.83
CA GLU A 410 -29.69 -13.18 17.25
C GLU A 410 -29.76 -13.39 18.79
N GLY A 411 -29.28 -12.41 19.57
CA GLY A 411 -29.26 -12.48 21.03
C GLY A 411 -28.18 -13.40 21.61
N ARG A 412 -27.18 -13.79 20.81
CA ARG A 412 -25.99 -14.49 21.30
C ARG A 412 -25.09 -13.52 22.07
N ASP A 413 -24.22 -14.09 22.91
CA ASP A 413 -23.16 -13.39 23.63
C ASP A 413 -21.97 -14.35 23.75
N GLU A 414 -21.48 -14.78 22.58
CA GLU A 414 -20.43 -15.79 22.46
C GLU A 414 -19.10 -15.16 22.05
N LEU A 415 -18.06 -15.40 22.83
CA LEU A 415 -16.69 -15.00 22.50
C LEU A 415 -16.17 -15.88 21.36
N GLU A 416 -15.82 -15.23 20.25
CA GLU A 416 -15.18 -15.84 19.09
C GLU A 416 -13.84 -15.18 18.79
N TYR A 417 -13.11 -15.78 17.86
CA TYR A 417 -11.81 -15.35 17.39
C TYR A 417 -11.90 -15.00 15.91
N LEU A 418 -11.56 -13.76 15.55
CA LEU A 418 -11.52 -13.30 14.16
C LEU A 418 -10.16 -13.63 13.54
N TYR A 419 -10.16 -14.49 12.52
CA TYR A 419 -8.97 -14.88 11.78
C TYR A 419 -8.94 -14.26 10.39
N LYS A 420 -7.73 -14.03 9.90
CA LYS A 420 -7.42 -13.68 8.51
C LYS A 420 -6.41 -14.66 7.94
N VAL A 421 -6.70 -15.18 6.76
CA VAL A 421 -5.85 -16.14 6.07
C VAL A 421 -5.55 -15.63 4.67
N PHE A 422 -4.26 -15.67 4.32
CA PHE A 422 -3.77 -15.47 2.96
C PHE A 422 -3.37 -16.81 2.35
N SER A 423 -3.97 -17.15 1.21
CA SER A 423 -3.75 -18.42 0.52
C SER A 423 -3.72 -18.23 -1.01
N PRO A 424 -3.13 -19.17 -1.75
CA PRO A 424 -3.11 -19.13 -3.22
C PRO A 424 -4.46 -19.53 -3.86
N ALA A 425 -5.35 -20.13 -3.07
CA ALA A 425 -6.64 -20.65 -3.51
C ALA A 425 -7.68 -20.52 -2.37
N PRO A 426 -8.99 -20.67 -2.64
CA PRO A 426 -10.01 -20.63 -1.59
C PRO A 426 -9.78 -21.73 -0.54
N LEU A 427 -9.98 -21.39 0.74
CA LEU A 427 -9.87 -22.38 1.82
C LEU A 427 -10.99 -23.43 1.70
N ASN A 428 -10.59 -24.70 1.61
CA ASN A 428 -11.50 -25.84 1.58
C ASN A 428 -11.87 -26.32 2.99
N GLU A 429 -12.91 -27.15 3.08
CA GLU A 429 -13.41 -27.65 4.38
C GLU A 429 -12.38 -28.50 5.11
N THR A 430 -11.58 -29.31 4.39
CA THR A 430 -10.54 -30.14 5.00
C THR A 430 -9.47 -29.30 5.70
N PHE A 431 -9.02 -28.22 5.06
CA PHE A 431 -8.06 -27.29 5.64
C PHE A 431 -8.64 -26.60 6.87
N MET A 432 -9.86 -26.07 6.75
CA MET A 432 -10.57 -25.40 7.84
C MET A 432 -10.80 -26.33 9.04
N ALA A 433 -11.26 -27.56 8.78
CA ALA A 433 -11.44 -28.58 9.82
C ALA A 433 -10.12 -28.90 10.53
N ASN A 434 -9.03 -29.07 9.78
CA ASN A 434 -7.70 -29.32 10.34
C ASN A 434 -7.25 -28.18 11.26
N ILE A 435 -7.23 -26.93 10.77
CA ILE A 435 -6.73 -25.79 11.57
C ILE A 435 -7.62 -25.47 12.78
N LEU A 436 -8.89 -25.86 12.78
CA LEU A 436 -9.82 -25.70 13.92
C LEU A 436 -9.91 -26.96 14.81
N GLY A 437 -9.15 -28.03 14.50
CA GLY A 437 -9.14 -29.26 15.30
C GLY A 437 -10.42 -30.08 15.21
N LEU A 438 -11.17 -29.93 14.12
CA LEU A 438 -12.41 -30.64 13.83
C LEU A 438 -12.13 -31.95 13.07
N PRO A 439 -13.03 -32.94 13.13
CA PRO A 439 -12.90 -34.17 12.35
C PRO A 439 -12.85 -33.89 10.85
N ALA A 440 -11.90 -34.50 10.12
CA ALA A 440 -11.60 -34.21 8.71
C ALA A 440 -12.77 -34.40 7.73
N ASN A 441 -13.77 -35.23 8.08
CA ASN A 441 -14.94 -35.53 7.25
C ASN A 441 -16.22 -34.80 7.74
N ARG A 442 -16.09 -33.85 8.67
CA ARG A 442 -17.22 -33.08 9.18
C ARG A 442 -17.35 -31.77 8.38
N THR A 443 -18.53 -31.54 7.80
CA THR A 443 -18.89 -30.24 7.22
C THR A 443 -18.82 -29.16 8.31
N ILE A 444 -18.08 -28.06 8.09
CA ILE A 444 -18.07 -26.99 9.10
C ILE A 444 -19.41 -26.24 9.04
N GLY A 445 -20.14 -26.28 10.15
CA GLY A 445 -21.41 -25.62 10.30
C GLY A 445 -21.26 -24.19 10.83
N LYS A 446 -22.37 -23.45 10.85
CA LYS A 446 -22.46 -22.12 11.47
C LYS A 446 -22.03 -22.09 12.96
N THR A 447 -22.07 -23.23 13.63
CA THR A 447 -21.64 -23.39 15.03
C THR A 447 -20.13 -23.47 15.22
N ASP A 448 -19.39 -23.80 14.15
CA ASP A 448 -17.93 -23.87 14.16
C ASP A 448 -17.33 -22.61 13.52
N VAL A 449 -17.95 -22.12 12.46
CA VAL A 449 -17.60 -20.84 11.81
C VAL A 449 -18.89 -20.02 11.62
N SER A 450 -19.10 -19.02 12.47
CA SER A 450 -20.36 -18.27 12.51
C SER A 450 -20.42 -17.14 11.48
N TRP A 451 -19.26 -16.72 10.96
CA TRP A 451 -19.13 -15.74 9.90
C TRP A 451 -17.88 -16.01 9.06
N MET A 452 -18.00 -15.79 7.76
CA MET A 452 -16.90 -15.92 6.82
C MET A 452 -17.09 -14.93 5.67
N TYR A 453 -16.01 -14.26 5.30
CA TYR A 453 -15.93 -13.38 4.16
C TYR A 453 -14.73 -13.77 3.30
N ARG A 454 -14.93 -13.86 1.99
CA ARG A 454 -13.88 -14.23 1.02
C ARG A 454 -13.72 -13.14 -0.03
N LYS A 455 -12.48 -12.76 -0.29
CA LYS A 455 -12.10 -11.80 -1.33
C LYS A 455 -10.93 -12.34 -2.14
N VAL A 456 -10.97 -12.13 -3.45
CA VAL A 456 -9.85 -12.37 -4.35
C VAL A 456 -9.33 -11.02 -4.82
N TRP A 457 -8.01 -10.83 -4.71
CA TRP A 457 -7.33 -9.64 -5.21
C TRP A 457 -6.36 -10.02 -6.31
N ASN A 458 -6.27 -9.18 -7.35
CA ASN A 458 -5.01 -8.98 -8.05
C ASN A 458 -4.19 -8.04 -7.15
N SER A 459 -3.45 -8.61 -6.18
CA SER A 459 -2.94 -7.84 -5.03
C SER A 459 -1.75 -6.96 -5.39
N TYR A 460 -0.75 -7.56 -6.04
CA TYR A 460 0.52 -6.95 -6.43
C TYR A 460 1.07 -7.71 -7.65
N PRO A 461 1.91 -7.07 -8.47
CA PRO A 461 2.60 -7.76 -9.55
C PRO A 461 3.55 -8.83 -9.00
N TYR A 462 3.91 -9.79 -9.84
CA TYR A 462 5.11 -10.59 -9.59
C TYR A 462 6.33 -9.70 -9.81
N GLU A 463 7.12 -9.52 -8.75
CA GLU A 463 8.22 -8.56 -8.67
C GLU A 463 9.50 -9.18 -9.20
N TYR A 464 9.48 -9.55 -10.48
CA TYR A 464 10.61 -10.21 -11.13
C TYR A 464 11.86 -9.32 -11.17
N PRO A 465 13.07 -9.90 -11.15
CA PRO A 465 14.29 -9.14 -11.38
C PRO A 465 14.21 -8.37 -12.70
N ARG A 466 14.39 -7.04 -12.63
CA ARG A 466 14.33 -6.14 -13.79
C ARG A 466 15.25 -4.93 -13.64
N VAL A 467 15.61 -4.34 -14.79
CA VAL A 467 16.53 -3.20 -14.88
C VAL A 467 15.88 -1.92 -15.43
N THR A 468 14.69 -2.04 -15.99
CA THR A 468 13.86 -0.93 -16.50
C THR A 468 12.46 -1.04 -15.93
N PHE A 469 11.74 0.08 -15.87
CA PHE A 469 10.38 0.24 -15.38
C PHE A 469 9.58 1.13 -16.35
N GLU A 470 8.25 1.10 -16.23
CA GLU A 470 7.33 1.76 -17.15
C GLU A 470 7.50 3.28 -17.22
N GLU A 471 7.12 3.84 -18.37
CA GLU A 471 7.03 5.28 -18.58
C GLU A 471 5.87 5.88 -17.78
N LEU A 472 6.08 7.09 -17.28
CA LEU A 472 5.10 7.83 -16.48
C LEU A 472 4.05 8.52 -17.36
N GLN A 473 4.35 8.71 -18.64
CA GLN A 473 3.52 9.39 -19.63
C GLN A 473 3.31 8.46 -20.82
N LEU A 474 2.07 8.04 -21.05
CA LEU A 474 1.72 7.13 -22.14
C LEU A 474 1.48 7.87 -23.46
N ASP A 475 1.07 9.13 -23.36
CA ASP A 475 0.91 10.06 -24.47
C ASP A 475 0.92 11.51 -23.94
N ASP A 476 0.95 12.51 -24.83
CA ASP A 476 0.92 13.93 -24.43
C ASP A 476 -0.36 14.22 -23.62
N GLY A 477 -0.19 14.56 -22.34
CA GLY A 477 -1.29 14.79 -21.40
C GLY A 477 -1.95 13.52 -20.83
N LEU A 478 -1.43 12.32 -21.13
CA LEU A 478 -1.90 11.05 -20.55
C LEU A 478 -0.82 10.43 -19.65
N TRP A 479 -1.06 10.45 -18.34
CA TRP A 479 -0.14 9.99 -17.31
C TRP A 479 -0.53 8.64 -16.73
N TYR A 480 0.45 7.89 -16.22
CA TYR A 480 0.27 6.54 -15.70
C TYR A 480 1.00 6.31 -14.39
N THR A 481 0.27 5.89 -13.35
CA THR A 481 0.84 5.75 -12.01
C THR A 481 1.26 4.32 -11.65
N ALA A 482 0.63 3.29 -12.23
CA ALA A 482 0.82 1.92 -11.77
C ALA A 482 2.17 1.30 -12.22
N GLY A 483 2.95 2.00 -13.04
CA GLY A 483 4.32 1.61 -13.40
C GLY A 483 5.25 1.41 -12.20
N ILE A 484 5.02 2.13 -11.10
CA ILE A 484 5.81 1.99 -9.87
C ILE A 484 5.58 0.65 -9.15
N GLU A 485 4.46 -0.03 -9.42
CA GLU A 485 4.11 -1.24 -8.67
C GLU A 485 5.17 -2.32 -8.88
N SER A 486 5.73 -2.44 -10.08
CA SER A 486 6.81 -3.39 -10.39
C SER A 486 8.20 -3.04 -9.82
N PHE A 487 8.30 -1.89 -9.14
CA PHE A 487 9.50 -1.45 -8.45
C PHE A 487 9.34 -1.69 -6.95
N ILE A 488 8.24 -1.19 -6.40
CA ILE A 488 7.76 -1.46 -5.04
C ILE A 488 6.23 -1.32 -5.06
N SER A 489 5.48 -2.37 -4.73
CA SER A 489 4.01 -2.35 -4.77
C SER A 489 3.41 -2.11 -3.38
N THR A 490 3.35 -0.84 -2.96
CA THR A 490 2.73 -0.43 -1.68
C THR A 490 1.77 0.74 -1.85
N MET A 491 0.96 1.00 -0.81
CA MET A 491 0.20 2.25 -0.70
C MET A 491 1.13 3.47 -0.77
N GLU A 492 2.26 3.44 -0.05
CA GLU A 492 3.19 4.58 -0.01
C GLU A 492 3.78 4.89 -1.39
N THR A 493 4.29 3.87 -2.09
CA THR A 493 4.93 4.08 -3.40
C THR A 493 3.90 4.45 -4.47
N SER A 494 2.69 3.90 -4.41
CA SER A 494 1.56 4.38 -5.23
C SER A 494 1.29 5.87 -4.98
N SER A 495 1.29 6.29 -3.71
CA SER A 495 1.15 7.70 -3.32
C SER A 495 2.32 8.56 -3.81
N LEU A 496 3.56 8.07 -3.71
CA LEU A 496 4.76 8.75 -4.22
C LEU A 496 4.69 8.97 -5.73
N MET A 497 4.25 7.97 -6.50
CA MET A 497 4.08 8.14 -7.94
C MET A 497 3.01 9.19 -8.25
N GLY A 498 1.89 9.21 -7.52
CA GLY A 498 0.88 10.25 -7.65
C GLY A 498 1.41 11.64 -7.31
N LYS A 499 2.20 11.77 -6.24
CA LYS A 499 2.91 13.00 -5.85
C LYS A 499 3.88 13.46 -6.94
N ASN A 500 4.65 12.55 -7.53
CA ASN A 500 5.63 12.84 -8.56
C ASN A 500 4.96 13.33 -9.84
N ILE A 501 3.93 12.63 -10.34
CA ILE A 501 3.17 13.03 -11.52
C ILE A 501 2.49 14.38 -11.30
N ALA A 502 1.87 14.61 -10.14
CA ALA A 502 1.29 15.90 -9.81
C ALA A 502 2.29 17.05 -9.92
N ARG A 503 3.54 16.82 -9.47
CA ARG A 503 4.60 17.82 -9.57
C ARG A 503 5.01 18.08 -11.01
N LEU A 504 5.23 17.01 -11.79
CA LEU A 504 5.59 17.10 -13.22
C LEU A 504 4.54 17.85 -14.04
N MET A 505 3.25 17.59 -13.79
CA MET A 505 2.14 18.28 -14.47
C MET A 505 2.15 19.78 -14.18
N VAL A 506 2.23 20.17 -12.91
CA VAL A 506 2.24 21.58 -12.52
C VAL A 506 3.47 22.31 -13.05
N ASP A 507 4.64 21.68 -13.02
CA ASP A 507 5.88 22.26 -13.58
C ASP A 507 5.77 22.43 -15.11
N ALA A 508 5.08 21.54 -15.80
CA ALA A 508 4.85 21.63 -17.25
C ALA A 508 3.86 22.75 -17.64
N TRP A 509 2.96 23.18 -16.74
CA TRP A 509 2.02 24.28 -16.99
C TRP A 509 2.65 25.68 -16.88
N GLU A 510 3.86 25.78 -16.35
CA GLU A 510 4.61 27.05 -16.28
C GLU A 510 5.45 27.33 -17.52
N GLY A 511 5.78 26.30 -18.31
CA GLY A 511 6.48 26.41 -19.59
C GLY A 511 5.53 26.68 -20.75
#